data_AF-A0A8J5S0P6-F1
#
_entry.id   AF-A0A8J5S0P6-F1
#
_cell.length_a   1.000
_cell.length_b   1.000
_cell.length_c   1.000
_cell.angle_alpha   90.00
_cell.angle_beta   90.00
_cell.angle_gamma   90.00
#
_symmetry.space_group_name_H-M   'P 1'
#
loop_
_entity.id
_entity.type
_entity.pdbx_description
1 polymer ?
#
loop_
_entity_poly.entity_id
_entity_poly.type
_entity_poly.pdbx_seq_one_letter_code
_entity_poly.pdbx_strand_id
1 'polypeptide(L)'
;MGSGYEVFTKGPSLYAFKGLAGRFAPIGVHLAMLFIMAGATLSATGSFKGSVDVPQGLNFVIGDVMKPQGVLSFAHDVFNTEVHVNRFYMEYYDSGEVSQFYSDLSLFDLDGNEVMRKTIKVNDPLRYGGVTIYQTDWGFSALQVKKNGEGPFNLAVAPLKLNGDKKLFGTLLPLENSGSSNVKGISMLARDLQSIVLYDQEGKFVGVRRPSSKLPIEIDGNEIVIEDAIGSTGLDLKTDPGVPIVYAGFGALMLTTCISYLSHSQIWALQDGSTVVVGGKTNRAKLEFSGEMNRLLDKVPELISTNENTVDSKQSAT
;
A
#
# COMPACT_ATOMS: atom_id res chain seq x y z
N MET A 1 34.76 12.61 33.10
CA MET A 1 34.23 11.86 31.93
C MET A 1 33.70 12.87 30.93
N GLY A 2 34.37 12.94 29.77
CA GLY A 2 34.30 14.07 28.83
C GLY A 2 32.96 14.25 28.15
N SER A 3 32.67 15.47 27.75
CA SER A 3 31.41 16.00 27.18
C SER A 3 31.02 15.40 25.80
N GLY A 4 31.53 14.22 25.47
CA GLY A 4 31.35 13.53 24.19
C GLY A 4 32.24 14.06 23.06
N TYR A 5 33.30 14.79 23.38
CA TYR A 5 34.28 15.26 22.39
C TYR A 5 35.42 14.25 22.23
N GLU A 6 35.76 13.95 20.99
CA GLU A 6 37.02 13.31 20.64
C GLU A 6 38.11 14.38 20.55
N VAL A 7 39.19 14.22 21.32
CA VAL A 7 40.22 15.24 21.53
C VAL A 7 41.55 14.77 20.97
N PHE A 8 42.22 15.64 20.23
CA PHE A 8 43.52 15.44 19.63
C PHE A 8 44.44 16.59 20.05
N THR A 9 45.61 16.25 20.58
CA THR A 9 46.60 17.24 21.05
C THR A 9 47.91 17.05 20.30
N LYS A 10 48.52 18.15 19.85
CA LYS A 10 49.85 18.15 19.22
C LYS A 10 50.64 19.37 19.70
N GLY A 11 51.61 19.15 20.58
CA GLY A 11 52.39 20.22 21.20
C GLY A 11 51.48 21.23 21.91
N PRO A 12 51.59 22.55 21.65
CA PRO A 12 50.74 23.57 22.27
C PRO A 12 49.32 23.66 21.68
N SER A 13 48.99 22.81 20.69
CA SER A 13 47.69 22.86 19.99
C SER A 13 46.77 21.72 20.40
N LEU A 14 45.47 22.02 20.49
CA LEU A 14 44.39 21.09 20.77
C LEU A 14 43.28 21.27 19.72
N TYR A 15 42.76 20.15 19.24
CA TYR A 15 41.58 20.07 18.40
C TYR A 15 40.62 19.05 19.00
N ALA A 16 39.36 19.43 19.16
CA ALA A 16 38.32 18.54 19.63
C ALA A 16 37.09 18.64 18.72
N PHE A 17 36.39 17.54 18.49
CA PHE A 17 35.12 17.56 17.77
C PHE A 17 34.10 16.59 18.35
N LYS A 18 32.83 16.85 18.02
CA LYS A 18 31.67 16.04 18.41
C LYS A 18 30.65 16.04 17.28
N GLY A 19 29.88 14.95 17.15
CA GLY A 19 28.74 14.90 16.25
C GLY A 19 29.07 14.65 14.77
N LEU A 20 30.10 13.84 14.48
CA LEU A 20 30.45 13.45 13.09
C LEU A 20 29.27 12.89 12.30
N ALA A 21 28.39 12.11 12.94
CA ALA A 21 27.22 11.54 12.30
C ALA A 21 26.32 12.62 11.65
N GLY A 22 26.07 13.73 12.36
CA GLY A 22 25.26 14.84 11.83
C GLY A 22 25.94 15.60 10.68
N ARG A 23 27.28 15.57 10.60
CA ARG A 23 28.04 16.15 9.48
C ARG A 23 27.89 15.34 8.20
N PHE A 24 27.89 14.01 8.29
CA PHE A 24 27.79 13.12 7.14
C PHE A 24 26.36 12.72 6.77
N ALA A 25 25.41 12.87 7.69
CA ALA A 25 24.01 12.55 7.45
C ALA A 25 23.38 13.15 6.18
N PRO A 26 23.67 14.40 5.77
CA PRO A 26 23.18 14.93 4.49
C PRO A 26 23.62 14.12 3.27
N ILE A 27 24.82 13.51 3.28
CA ILE A 27 25.26 12.61 2.19
C ILE A 27 24.34 11.39 2.14
N GLY A 28 23.99 10.84 3.30
CA GLY A 28 23.03 9.75 3.42
C GLY A 28 21.63 10.10 2.88
N VAL A 29 21.16 11.32 3.13
CA VAL A 29 19.89 11.84 2.58
C VAL A 29 19.90 11.82 1.05
N HIS A 30 20.97 12.31 0.41
CA HIS A 30 21.09 12.32 -1.05
C HIS A 30 21.17 10.89 -1.61
N LEU A 31 21.93 10.01 -0.95
CA LEU A 31 22.00 8.61 -1.36
C LEU A 31 20.62 7.92 -1.25
N ALA A 32 19.86 8.20 -0.19
CA ALA A 32 18.51 7.69 -0.02
C ALA A 32 17.56 8.16 -1.14
N MET A 33 17.66 9.42 -1.56
CA MET A 33 16.91 9.95 -2.71
C MET A 33 17.28 9.22 -4.02
N LEU A 34 18.57 8.93 -4.25
CA LEU A 34 19.01 8.15 -5.41
C LEU A 34 18.46 6.72 -5.37
N PHE A 35 18.42 6.09 -4.19
CA PHE A 35 17.82 4.75 -4.01
C PHE A 35 16.32 4.75 -4.32
N ILE A 36 15.56 5.73 -3.83
CA ILE A 36 14.13 5.87 -4.13
C ILE A 36 13.93 6.03 -5.63
N MET A 37 14.73 6.90 -6.28
CA MET A 37 14.66 7.12 -7.72
C MET A 37 14.98 5.84 -8.49
N ALA A 38 16.03 5.10 -8.12
CA ALA A 38 16.39 3.84 -8.75
C ALA A 38 15.28 2.78 -8.62
N GLY A 39 14.68 2.65 -7.42
CA GLY A 39 13.54 1.75 -7.19
C GLY A 39 12.29 2.15 -7.98
N ALA A 40 12.01 3.45 -8.11
CA ALA A 40 10.91 3.95 -8.93
C ALA A 40 11.15 3.66 -10.42
N THR A 41 12.37 3.89 -10.93
CA THR A 41 12.74 3.54 -12.30
C THR A 41 12.61 2.03 -12.56
N LEU A 42 13.07 1.19 -11.64
CA LEU A 42 12.93 -0.27 -11.75
C LEU A 42 11.45 -0.69 -11.76
N SER A 43 10.61 -0.07 -10.93
CA SER A 43 9.16 -0.33 -10.94
C SER A 43 8.53 0.09 -12.27
N ALA A 44 8.87 1.27 -12.79
CA ALA A 44 8.32 1.77 -14.05
C ALA A 44 8.74 0.91 -15.27
N THR A 45 9.96 0.37 -15.24
CA THR A 45 10.53 -0.35 -16.40
C THR A 45 10.41 -1.87 -16.33
N GLY A 46 10.20 -2.43 -15.14
CA GLY A 46 10.15 -3.88 -14.90
C GLY A 46 8.86 -4.41 -14.27
N SER A 47 7.81 -3.58 -14.17
CA SER A 47 6.52 -4.02 -13.62
C SER A 47 5.62 -4.69 -14.66
N PHE A 48 4.66 -5.45 -14.13
CA PHE A 48 3.54 -5.99 -14.89
C PHE A 48 2.23 -5.53 -14.28
N LYS A 49 1.23 -5.31 -15.14
CA LYS A 49 -0.14 -5.02 -14.74
C LYS A 49 -1.13 -5.79 -15.60
N GLY A 50 -2.18 -6.30 -14.98
CA GLY A 50 -3.28 -6.99 -15.64
C GLY A 50 -4.59 -6.69 -14.93
N SER A 51 -5.70 -6.84 -15.64
CA SER A 51 -7.05 -6.75 -15.08
C SER A 51 -7.93 -7.80 -15.75
N VAL A 52 -8.73 -8.52 -14.97
CA VAL A 52 -9.60 -9.59 -15.46
C VAL A 52 -10.90 -9.64 -14.66
N ASP A 53 -12.00 -9.84 -15.38
CA ASP A 53 -13.30 -10.15 -14.79
C ASP A 53 -13.56 -11.66 -14.91
N VAL A 54 -13.73 -12.35 -13.78
CA VAL A 54 -13.85 -13.80 -13.73
C VAL A 54 -15.13 -14.20 -13.00
N PRO A 55 -16.07 -14.90 -13.66
CA PRO A 55 -17.23 -15.51 -13.01
C PRO A 55 -16.82 -16.48 -11.90
N GLN A 56 -17.62 -16.56 -10.83
CA GLN A 56 -17.40 -17.58 -9.80
C GLN A 56 -17.41 -19.00 -10.39
N GLY A 57 -16.53 -19.85 -9.87
CA GLY A 57 -16.31 -21.23 -10.33
C GLY A 57 -15.38 -21.37 -11.53
N LEU A 58 -14.89 -20.27 -12.12
CA LEU A 58 -13.96 -20.29 -13.25
C LEU A 58 -12.52 -20.01 -12.83
N ASN A 59 -11.61 -20.34 -13.74
CA ASN A 59 -10.17 -20.20 -13.58
C ASN A 59 -9.58 -19.24 -14.60
N PHE A 60 -8.42 -18.68 -14.28
CA PHE A 60 -7.54 -18.02 -15.23
C PHE A 60 -6.08 -18.22 -14.83
N VAL A 61 -5.18 -18.13 -15.80
CA VAL A 61 -3.73 -18.16 -15.54
C VAL A 61 -3.22 -16.74 -15.42
N ILE A 62 -2.36 -16.48 -14.42
CA ILE A 62 -1.82 -15.13 -14.17
C ILE A 62 -1.13 -14.56 -15.41
N GLY A 63 -0.34 -15.37 -16.11
CA GLY A 63 0.41 -14.97 -17.29
C GLY A 63 -0.44 -14.51 -18.47
N ASP A 64 -1.67 -15.02 -18.61
CA ASP A 64 -2.57 -14.67 -19.72
C ASP A 64 -3.14 -13.25 -19.57
N VAL A 65 -3.24 -12.78 -18.32
CA VAL A 65 -3.82 -11.48 -17.98
C VAL A 65 -2.74 -10.39 -17.85
N MET A 66 -1.54 -10.79 -17.43
CA MET A 66 -0.46 -9.86 -17.08
C MET A 66 0.24 -9.31 -18.32
N LYS A 67 0.29 -7.97 -18.43
CA LYS A 67 0.97 -7.26 -19.51
C LYS A 67 2.22 -6.53 -18.99
N PRO A 68 3.37 -6.68 -19.66
CA PRO A 68 4.58 -5.95 -19.28
C PRO A 68 4.36 -4.45 -19.45
N GLN A 69 4.85 -3.65 -18.50
CA GLN A 69 4.76 -2.19 -18.56
C GLN A 69 6.03 -1.54 -19.13
N GLY A 70 7.15 -2.27 -19.18
CA GLY A 70 8.41 -1.74 -19.69
C GLY A 70 9.36 -2.80 -20.23
N VAL A 71 10.49 -2.34 -20.75
CA VAL A 71 11.48 -3.17 -21.46
C VAL A 71 12.28 -4.12 -20.57
N LEU A 72 12.29 -3.90 -19.26
CA LEU A 72 12.97 -4.74 -18.27
C LEU A 72 12.00 -5.68 -17.54
N SER A 73 10.81 -5.89 -18.08
CA SER A 73 9.79 -6.74 -17.48
C SER A 73 10.13 -8.21 -17.76
N PHE A 74 10.54 -8.95 -16.73
CA PHE A 74 10.84 -10.37 -16.83
C PHE A 74 9.73 -11.19 -16.15
N ALA A 75 9.12 -12.10 -16.91
CA ALA A 75 8.13 -13.02 -16.38
C ALA A 75 8.82 -14.10 -15.54
N HIS A 76 8.29 -14.34 -14.34
CA HIS A 76 8.76 -15.39 -13.43
C HIS A 76 7.80 -16.57 -13.41
N ASP A 77 8.20 -17.70 -12.83
CA ASP A 77 7.42 -18.94 -12.80
C ASP A 77 6.02 -18.78 -12.18
N VAL A 78 5.84 -17.77 -11.31
CA VAL A 78 4.52 -17.41 -10.73
C VAL A 78 3.47 -17.07 -11.80
N PHE A 79 3.88 -16.71 -13.03
CA PHE A 79 2.95 -16.41 -14.13
C PHE A 79 2.23 -17.68 -14.62
N ASN A 80 2.78 -18.86 -14.33
CA ASN A 80 2.16 -20.15 -14.65
C ASN A 80 1.17 -20.61 -13.56
N THR A 81 0.96 -19.81 -12.50
CA THR A 81 0.01 -20.15 -11.44
C THR A 81 -1.43 -19.91 -11.93
N GLU A 82 -2.28 -20.91 -11.74
CA GLU A 82 -3.70 -20.82 -12.02
C GLU A 82 -4.44 -20.26 -10.80
N VAL A 83 -5.37 -19.36 -11.04
CA VAL A 83 -6.21 -18.75 -10.00
C VAL A 83 -7.64 -19.18 -10.23
N HIS A 84 -8.21 -19.90 -9.26
CA HIS A 84 -9.61 -20.28 -9.22
C HIS A 84 -10.41 -19.31 -8.35
N VAL A 85 -11.53 -18.83 -8.87
CA VAL A 85 -12.49 -18.04 -8.10
C VAL A 85 -13.50 -18.99 -7.46
N ASN A 86 -13.26 -19.38 -6.21
CA ASN A 86 -14.18 -20.28 -5.49
C ASN A 86 -15.56 -19.65 -5.34
N ARG A 87 -15.60 -18.37 -4.93
CA ARG A 87 -16.83 -17.65 -4.64
C ARG A 87 -16.61 -16.14 -4.66
N PHE A 88 -17.59 -15.43 -5.19
CA PHE A 88 -17.70 -13.97 -5.05
C PHE A 88 -18.97 -13.64 -4.26
N TYR A 89 -18.88 -12.75 -3.29
CA TYR A 89 -20.05 -12.29 -2.54
C TYR A 89 -19.90 -10.87 -2.02
N MET A 90 -21.03 -10.26 -1.72
CA MET A 90 -21.14 -8.88 -1.28
C MET A 90 -21.79 -8.84 0.11
N GLU A 91 -21.26 -8.00 0.98
CA GLU A 91 -21.90 -7.63 2.24
C GLU A 91 -22.63 -6.31 2.09
N TYR A 92 -23.75 -6.19 2.77
CA TYR A 92 -24.66 -5.05 2.67
C TYR A 92 -24.91 -4.49 4.07
N TYR A 93 -25.07 -3.18 4.16
CA TYR A 93 -25.61 -2.54 5.35
C TYR A 93 -27.10 -2.83 5.50
N ASP A 94 -27.65 -2.59 6.69
CA ASP A 94 -29.10 -2.72 6.93
C ASP A 94 -29.94 -1.79 6.04
N SER A 95 -29.34 -0.70 5.53
CA SER A 95 -29.94 0.19 4.54
C SER A 95 -30.09 -0.43 3.15
N GLY A 96 -29.45 -1.57 2.88
CA GLY A 96 -29.39 -2.24 1.59
C GLY A 96 -28.26 -1.77 0.67
N GLU A 97 -27.44 -0.82 1.10
CA GLU A 97 -26.26 -0.39 0.36
C GLU A 97 -25.11 -1.39 0.51
N VAL A 98 -24.29 -1.54 -0.53
CA VAL A 98 -23.12 -2.42 -0.50
C VAL A 98 -22.07 -1.87 0.47
N SER A 99 -21.67 -2.69 1.43
CA SER A 99 -20.63 -2.37 2.41
C SER A 99 -19.25 -2.86 1.94
N GLN A 100 -19.18 -4.08 1.40
CA GLN A 100 -17.90 -4.71 1.07
C GLN A 100 -18.05 -5.80 -0.01
N PHE A 101 -16.97 -6.02 -0.76
CA PHE A 101 -16.85 -7.05 -1.77
C PHE A 101 -15.80 -8.08 -1.35
N TYR A 102 -16.14 -9.36 -1.47
CA TYR A 102 -15.25 -10.45 -1.12
C TYR A 102 -15.09 -11.43 -2.27
N SER A 103 -13.85 -11.88 -2.46
CA SER A 103 -13.49 -12.88 -3.47
C SER A 103 -12.66 -13.96 -2.80
N ASP A 104 -13.17 -15.18 -2.77
CA ASP A 104 -12.46 -16.34 -2.24
C ASP A 104 -11.66 -17.00 -3.36
N LEU A 105 -10.34 -16.93 -3.26
CA LEU A 105 -9.41 -17.32 -4.32
C LEU A 105 -8.53 -18.47 -3.86
N SER A 106 -8.36 -19.46 -4.74
CA SER A 106 -7.37 -20.53 -4.59
C SER A 106 -6.35 -20.45 -5.72
N LEU A 107 -5.07 -20.60 -5.38
CA LEU A 107 -3.97 -20.64 -6.33
C LEU A 107 -3.47 -22.07 -6.46
N PHE A 108 -3.24 -22.48 -7.70
CA PHE A 108 -2.75 -23.81 -8.05
C PHE A 108 -1.42 -23.71 -8.80
N ASP A 109 -0.49 -24.59 -8.45
CA ASP A 109 0.76 -24.76 -9.20
C ASP A 109 0.53 -25.54 -10.52
N LEU A 110 1.60 -25.71 -11.30
CA LEU A 110 1.58 -26.47 -12.56
C LEU A 110 1.23 -27.95 -12.38
N ASP A 111 1.44 -28.50 -11.17
CA ASP A 111 1.14 -29.89 -10.83
C ASP A 111 -0.31 -30.06 -10.34
N GLY A 112 -1.08 -28.96 -10.25
CA GLY A 112 -2.47 -28.93 -9.82
C GLY A 112 -2.66 -28.94 -8.30
N ASN A 113 -1.60 -28.71 -7.52
CA ASN A 113 -1.71 -28.62 -6.07
C ASN A 113 -2.13 -27.21 -5.64
N GLU A 114 -3.04 -27.13 -4.67
CA GLU A 114 -3.44 -25.86 -4.07
C GLU A 114 -2.29 -25.31 -3.20
N VAL A 115 -1.63 -24.25 -3.68
CA VAL A 115 -0.48 -23.64 -2.98
C VAL A 115 -0.91 -22.58 -1.97
N MET A 116 -2.07 -21.96 -2.17
CA MET A 116 -2.59 -20.92 -1.30
C MET A 116 -4.09 -20.72 -1.51
N ARG A 117 -4.82 -20.51 -0.42
CA ARG A 117 -6.20 -20.00 -0.44
C ARG A 117 -6.32 -18.77 0.41
N LYS A 118 -6.97 -17.73 -0.09
CA LYS A 118 -7.29 -16.53 0.68
C LYS A 118 -8.55 -15.87 0.15
N THR A 119 -9.43 -15.51 1.07
CA THR A 119 -10.52 -14.58 0.79
C THR A 119 -10.00 -13.15 0.87
N ILE A 120 -10.04 -12.44 -0.24
CA ILE A 120 -9.65 -11.03 -0.35
C ILE A 120 -10.86 -10.10 -0.30
N LYS A 121 -10.60 -8.84 0.03
CA LYS A 121 -11.58 -7.75 -0.02
C LYS A 121 -10.91 -6.44 -0.43
N VAL A 122 -11.68 -5.39 -0.61
CA VAL A 122 -11.13 -4.06 -0.90
C VAL A 122 -10.15 -3.67 0.22
N ASN A 123 -8.94 -3.23 -0.15
CA ASN A 123 -7.80 -2.93 0.72
C ASN A 123 -7.12 -4.11 1.44
N ASP A 124 -7.53 -5.36 1.20
CA ASP A 124 -6.84 -6.55 1.71
C ASP A 124 -6.53 -7.54 0.57
N PRO A 125 -5.44 -7.30 -0.18
CA PRO A 125 -5.11 -8.08 -1.37
C PRO A 125 -4.44 -9.42 -1.04
N LEU A 126 -4.40 -10.31 -2.03
CA LEU A 126 -3.60 -11.54 -2.01
C LEU A 126 -2.20 -11.25 -2.55
N ARG A 127 -1.16 -11.74 -1.89
CA ARG A 127 0.24 -11.59 -2.32
C ARG A 127 0.90 -12.95 -2.41
N TYR A 128 1.35 -13.33 -3.59
CA TYR A 128 2.02 -14.60 -3.84
C TYR A 128 3.09 -14.46 -4.93
N GLY A 129 4.30 -14.97 -4.68
CA GLY A 129 5.39 -14.97 -5.67
C GLY A 129 5.75 -13.59 -6.28
N GLY A 130 5.54 -12.49 -5.55
CA GLY A 130 5.75 -11.13 -6.05
C GLY A 130 4.58 -10.51 -6.81
N VAL A 131 3.53 -11.30 -7.10
CA VAL A 131 2.26 -10.82 -7.66
C VAL A 131 1.34 -10.40 -6.52
N THR A 132 0.67 -9.27 -6.69
CA THR A 132 -0.42 -8.82 -5.81
C THR A 132 -1.72 -8.79 -6.60
N ILE A 133 -2.75 -9.46 -6.08
CA ILE A 133 -4.09 -9.53 -6.65
C ILE A 133 -5.02 -8.70 -5.78
N TYR A 134 -5.59 -7.66 -6.37
CA TYR A 134 -6.52 -6.73 -5.73
C TYR A 134 -7.94 -7.00 -6.19
N GLN A 135 -8.88 -6.90 -5.26
CA GLN A 135 -10.29 -6.79 -5.61
C GLN A 135 -10.61 -5.34 -5.97
N THR A 136 -10.96 -5.10 -7.24
CA THR A 136 -11.18 -3.75 -7.78
C THR A 136 -12.56 -3.56 -8.35
N ASP A 137 -13.19 -4.62 -8.86
CA ASP A 137 -14.51 -4.51 -9.45
C ASP A 137 -15.36 -5.79 -9.27
N TRP A 138 -16.59 -5.76 -9.78
CA TRP A 138 -17.51 -6.89 -9.79
C TRP A 138 -18.44 -6.83 -11.01
N GLY A 139 -19.02 -7.98 -11.34
CA GLY A 139 -20.03 -8.09 -12.38
C GLY A 139 -21.11 -9.12 -12.07
N PHE A 140 -22.05 -9.23 -12.99
CA PHE A 140 -23.14 -10.18 -12.96
C PHE A 140 -23.05 -11.03 -14.23
N SER A 141 -22.71 -12.30 -14.10
CA SER A 141 -22.45 -13.19 -15.24
C SER A 141 -23.69 -13.93 -15.70
N ALA A 142 -24.41 -14.58 -14.77
CA ALA A 142 -25.55 -15.40 -15.12
C ALA A 142 -26.60 -15.46 -14.00
N LEU A 143 -27.86 -15.51 -14.38
CA LEU A 143 -28.99 -15.68 -13.48
C LEU A 143 -29.57 -17.09 -13.65
N GLN A 144 -29.64 -17.85 -12.56
CA GLN A 144 -30.24 -19.18 -12.56
C GLN A 144 -31.74 -19.09 -12.29
N VAL A 145 -32.53 -19.52 -13.27
CA VAL A 145 -33.99 -19.43 -13.21
C VAL A 145 -34.62 -20.79 -13.47
N LYS A 146 -35.61 -21.17 -12.67
CA LYS A 146 -36.52 -22.28 -12.97
C LYS A 146 -37.86 -21.73 -13.46
N LYS A 147 -38.44 -22.42 -14.43
CA LYS A 147 -39.74 -22.11 -15.02
C LYS A 147 -40.63 -23.35 -14.91
N ASN A 148 -41.77 -23.25 -14.23
CA ASN A 148 -42.74 -24.35 -14.05
C ASN A 148 -42.10 -25.65 -13.54
N GLY A 149 -41.11 -25.55 -12.65
CA GLY A 149 -40.35 -26.70 -12.14
C GLY A 149 -39.23 -27.21 -13.08
N GLU A 150 -39.15 -26.73 -14.32
CA GLU A 150 -38.06 -27.05 -15.25
C GLU A 150 -36.87 -26.08 -15.09
N GLY A 151 -35.65 -26.60 -15.28
CA GLY A 151 -34.40 -25.85 -15.11
C GLY A 151 -33.47 -26.44 -14.03
N PRO A 152 -32.47 -25.69 -13.53
CA PRO A 152 -32.26 -24.25 -13.74
C PRO A 152 -31.69 -23.92 -15.12
N PHE A 153 -32.24 -22.89 -15.75
CA PHE A 153 -31.71 -22.26 -16.95
C PHE A 153 -30.70 -21.18 -16.53
N ASN A 154 -29.49 -21.23 -17.09
CA ASN A 154 -28.47 -20.20 -16.92
C ASN A 154 -28.69 -19.08 -17.95
N LEU A 155 -29.34 -18.00 -17.55
CA LEU A 155 -29.55 -16.83 -18.40
C LEU A 155 -28.33 -15.92 -18.32
N ALA A 156 -27.67 -15.67 -19.45
CA ALA A 156 -26.58 -14.71 -19.52
C ALA A 156 -27.10 -13.32 -19.16
N VAL A 157 -26.35 -12.61 -18.32
CA VAL A 157 -26.69 -11.26 -17.88
C VAL A 157 -25.76 -10.25 -18.54
N ALA A 158 -26.33 -9.17 -19.07
CA ALA A 158 -25.56 -8.12 -19.74
C ALA A 158 -25.60 -6.80 -18.94
N PRO A 159 -24.48 -6.06 -18.86
CA PRO A 159 -24.50 -4.72 -18.31
C PRO A 159 -25.26 -3.77 -19.24
N LEU A 160 -26.16 -2.98 -18.68
CA LEU A 160 -26.92 -1.94 -19.36
C LEU A 160 -26.24 -0.59 -19.11
N LYS A 161 -26.02 0.17 -20.20
CA LYS A 161 -25.44 1.52 -20.10
C LYS A 161 -26.43 2.47 -19.46
N LEU A 162 -26.08 2.97 -18.29
CA LEU A 162 -26.77 4.06 -17.61
C LEU A 162 -25.93 5.34 -17.67
N ASN A 163 -26.60 6.49 -17.57
CA ASN A 163 -25.91 7.75 -17.34
C ASN A 163 -25.44 7.79 -15.88
N GLY A 164 -24.14 7.57 -15.65
CA GLY A 164 -23.47 7.62 -14.34
C GLY A 164 -22.85 6.29 -13.89
N ASP A 165 -22.30 6.26 -12.68
CA ASP A 165 -21.52 5.12 -12.13
C ASP A 165 -22.35 3.94 -11.61
N LYS A 166 -23.68 3.97 -11.82
CA LYS A 166 -24.55 2.90 -11.32
C LYS A 166 -24.57 1.74 -12.30
N LYS A 167 -24.14 0.57 -11.85
CA LYS A 167 -24.27 -0.68 -12.60
C LYS A 167 -25.72 -1.14 -12.60
N LEU A 168 -26.23 -1.43 -13.79
CA LEU A 168 -27.51 -2.11 -13.98
C LEU A 168 -27.26 -3.26 -14.94
N PHE A 169 -27.84 -4.38 -14.60
CA PHE A 169 -27.71 -5.62 -15.33
C PHE A 169 -29.09 -6.06 -15.79
N GLY A 170 -29.16 -6.62 -16.98
CA GLY A 170 -30.40 -7.07 -17.58
C GLY A 170 -30.26 -8.44 -18.24
N THR A 171 -31.32 -9.23 -18.16
CA THR A 171 -31.47 -10.46 -18.93
C THR A 171 -32.93 -10.63 -19.34
N LEU A 172 -33.18 -11.48 -20.34
CA LEU A 172 -34.49 -11.77 -20.87
C LEU A 172 -34.68 -13.28 -20.90
N LEU A 173 -35.75 -13.76 -20.25
CA LEU A 173 -36.21 -15.14 -20.40
C LEU A 173 -37.22 -15.18 -21.56
N PRO A 174 -36.85 -15.69 -22.75
CA PRO A 174 -37.78 -15.78 -23.86
C PRO A 174 -38.92 -16.75 -23.52
N LEU A 175 -40.14 -16.33 -23.82
CA LEU A 175 -41.31 -17.20 -23.78
C LEU A 175 -41.61 -17.62 -25.22
N GLU A 176 -41.78 -18.91 -25.46
CA GLU A 176 -42.08 -19.41 -26.81
C GLU A 176 -43.35 -18.76 -27.34
N ASN A 177 -43.20 -17.95 -28.40
CA ASN A 177 -44.30 -17.52 -29.24
C ASN A 177 -44.02 -18.02 -30.66
N SER A 178 -44.70 -19.09 -31.02
CA SER A 178 -44.75 -19.66 -32.36
C SER A 178 -45.13 -18.58 -33.38
N GLY A 179 -44.15 -18.10 -34.15
CA GLY A 179 -44.38 -17.45 -35.46
C GLY A 179 -44.25 -15.92 -35.58
N SER A 180 -43.78 -15.18 -34.58
CA SER A 180 -43.56 -13.73 -34.74
C SER A 180 -42.09 -13.33 -34.60
N SER A 181 -41.64 -12.37 -35.41
CA SER A 181 -40.26 -11.85 -35.47
C SER A 181 -39.81 -11.07 -34.21
N ASN A 182 -40.70 -10.87 -33.23
CA ASN A 182 -40.40 -10.22 -31.96
C ASN A 182 -40.37 -11.26 -30.84
N VAL A 183 -39.18 -11.51 -30.29
CA VAL A 183 -39.00 -12.35 -29.10
C VAL A 183 -39.64 -11.62 -27.91
N LYS A 184 -40.80 -12.11 -27.45
CA LYS A 184 -41.42 -11.68 -26.19
C LYS A 184 -40.92 -12.56 -25.04
N GLY A 185 -40.76 -11.98 -23.87
CA GLY A 185 -40.24 -12.69 -22.72
C GLY A 185 -40.32 -11.88 -21.43
N ILE A 186 -39.96 -12.54 -20.33
CA ILE A 186 -39.91 -11.93 -19.01
C ILE A 186 -38.57 -11.21 -18.88
N SER A 187 -38.63 -9.90 -18.69
CA SER A 187 -37.43 -9.08 -18.52
C SER A 187 -37.03 -9.04 -17.05
N MET A 188 -35.74 -9.25 -16.78
CA MET A 188 -35.20 -9.24 -15.42
C MET A 188 -34.08 -8.22 -15.32
N LEU A 189 -34.15 -7.35 -14.32
CA LEU A 189 -33.19 -6.29 -14.07
C LEU A 189 -32.61 -6.41 -12.66
N ALA A 190 -31.32 -6.14 -12.51
CA ALA A 190 -30.64 -6.22 -11.24
C ALA A 190 -29.60 -5.10 -11.08
N ARG A 191 -29.54 -4.49 -9.89
CA ARG A 191 -28.48 -3.53 -9.52
C ARG A 191 -27.41 -4.14 -8.62
N ASP A 192 -27.72 -5.30 -8.05
CA ASP A 192 -26.90 -6.09 -7.16
C ASP A 192 -27.23 -7.58 -7.38
N LEU A 193 -26.60 -8.47 -6.60
CA LEU A 193 -26.87 -9.92 -6.68
C LEU A 193 -28.02 -10.37 -5.75
N GLN A 194 -28.57 -9.49 -4.92
CA GLN A 194 -29.60 -9.83 -3.94
C GLN A 194 -31.02 -9.60 -4.44
N SER A 195 -31.24 -8.59 -5.29
CA SER A 195 -32.57 -8.11 -5.64
C SER A 195 -32.74 -8.10 -7.16
N ILE A 196 -33.54 -9.04 -7.66
CA ILE A 196 -33.89 -9.17 -9.07
C ILE A 196 -35.29 -8.63 -9.27
N VAL A 197 -35.43 -7.61 -10.12
CA VAL A 197 -36.69 -6.99 -10.51
C VAL A 197 -37.22 -7.67 -11.75
N LEU A 198 -38.49 -8.10 -11.73
CA LEU A 198 -39.13 -8.81 -12.83
C LEU A 198 -40.24 -7.97 -13.47
N TYR A 199 -40.27 -8.02 -14.80
CA TYR A 199 -41.27 -7.37 -15.65
C TYR A 199 -41.92 -8.42 -16.59
N ASP A 200 -43.22 -8.27 -16.82
CA ASP A 200 -43.99 -9.11 -17.75
C ASP A 200 -43.66 -8.82 -19.22
N GLN A 201 -44.32 -9.54 -20.14
CA GLN A 201 -44.14 -9.37 -21.59
C GLN A 201 -44.51 -7.98 -22.12
N GLU A 202 -45.34 -7.23 -21.41
CA GLU A 202 -45.75 -5.86 -21.72
C GLU A 202 -44.83 -4.80 -21.09
N GLY A 203 -43.83 -5.23 -20.30
CA GLY A 203 -42.90 -4.36 -19.60
C GLY A 203 -43.45 -3.72 -18.33
N LYS A 204 -44.56 -4.25 -17.79
CA LYS A 204 -45.13 -3.81 -16.51
C LYS A 204 -44.42 -4.55 -15.36
N PHE A 205 -44.12 -3.79 -14.31
CA PHE A 205 -43.49 -4.31 -13.11
C PHE A 205 -44.39 -5.33 -12.41
N VAL A 206 -43.86 -6.53 -12.16
CA VAL A 206 -44.58 -7.59 -11.44
C VAL A 206 -44.11 -7.70 -10.00
N GLY A 207 -42.81 -7.62 -9.76
CA GLY A 207 -42.28 -7.73 -8.40
C GLY A 207 -40.76 -7.84 -8.32
N VAL A 208 -40.28 -8.05 -7.09
CA VAL A 208 -38.88 -8.30 -6.77
C VAL A 208 -38.74 -9.68 -6.15
N ARG A 209 -37.70 -10.41 -6.55
CA ARG A 209 -37.32 -11.69 -5.94
C ARG A 209 -35.85 -11.67 -5.52
N ARG A 210 -35.60 -12.29 -4.37
CA ARG A 210 -34.25 -12.52 -3.86
C ARG A 210 -33.87 -13.97 -4.14
N PRO A 211 -32.70 -14.27 -4.77
CA PRO A 211 -32.29 -15.64 -5.02
C PRO A 211 -32.29 -16.51 -3.75
N SER A 212 -31.90 -15.92 -2.61
CA SER A 212 -31.90 -16.61 -1.31
C SER A 212 -33.28 -17.06 -0.82
N SER A 213 -34.38 -16.43 -1.28
CA SER A 213 -35.73 -16.76 -0.84
C SER A 213 -36.27 -18.03 -1.50
N LYS A 214 -35.85 -18.31 -2.74
CA LYS A 214 -36.38 -19.41 -3.59
C LYS A 214 -37.91 -19.45 -3.69
N LEU A 215 -38.59 -18.34 -3.42
CA LEU A 215 -40.04 -18.26 -3.48
C LEU A 215 -40.51 -18.03 -4.92
N PRO A 216 -41.51 -18.79 -5.40
CA PRO A 216 -42.03 -18.61 -6.74
C PRO A 216 -42.71 -17.24 -6.94
N ILE A 217 -42.79 -16.81 -8.19
CA ILE A 217 -43.62 -15.71 -8.66
C ILE A 217 -44.32 -16.12 -9.94
N GLU A 218 -45.64 -15.89 -10.01
CA GLU A 218 -46.39 -16.13 -11.23
C GLU A 218 -46.31 -14.90 -12.13
N ILE A 219 -45.85 -15.10 -13.37
CA ILE A 219 -45.76 -14.09 -14.42
C ILE A 219 -46.30 -14.68 -15.71
N ASP A 220 -47.33 -14.07 -16.29
CA ASP A 220 -47.93 -14.50 -17.56
C ASP A 220 -48.31 -16.00 -17.58
N GLY A 221 -48.82 -16.52 -16.46
CA GLY A 221 -49.21 -17.93 -16.31
C GLY A 221 -48.03 -18.90 -16.15
N ASN A 222 -46.80 -18.41 -15.97
CA ASN A 222 -45.63 -19.23 -15.68
C ASN A 222 -45.17 -19.00 -14.24
N GLU A 223 -44.86 -20.08 -13.52
CA GLU A 223 -44.20 -20.04 -12.24
C GLU A 223 -42.70 -19.86 -12.44
N ILE A 224 -42.16 -18.75 -11.95
CA ILE A 224 -40.74 -18.41 -12.06
C ILE A 224 -40.10 -18.45 -10.68
N VAL A 225 -38.97 -19.16 -10.56
CA VAL A 225 -38.14 -19.19 -9.35
C VAL A 225 -36.74 -18.73 -9.70
N ILE A 226 -36.21 -17.75 -8.96
CA ILE A 226 -34.80 -17.36 -9.03
C ILE A 226 -34.03 -18.23 -8.06
N GLU A 227 -33.20 -19.15 -8.57
CA GLU A 227 -32.42 -20.10 -7.75
C GLU A 227 -31.11 -19.48 -7.26
N ASP A 228 -30.38 -18.81 -8.14
CA ASP A 228 -29.08 -18.23 -7.81
C ASP A 228 -28.71 -17.05 -8.74
N ALA A 229 -27.84 -16.18 -8.25
CA ALA A 229 -27.26 -15.05 -8.97
C ALA A 229 -25.75 -15.22 -9.04
N ILE A 230 -25.24 -15.61 -10.21
CA ILE A 230 -23.82 -15.86 -10.44
C ILE A 230 -23.12 -14.53 -10.74
N GLY A 231 -22.39 -14.04 -9.74
CA GLY A 231 -21.52 -12.88 -9.89
C GLY A 231 -20.16 -13.20 -10.49
N SER A 232 -19.48 -12.16 -10.96
CA SER A 232 -18.06 -12.18 -11.30
C SER A 232 -17.27 -11.23 -10.42
N THR A 233 -16.01 -11.56 -10.20
CA THR A 233 -15.04 -10.73 -9.51
C THR A 233 -14.15 -10.03 -10.53
N GLY A 234 -13.93 -8.73 -10.35
CA GLY A 234 -12.97 -7.94 -11.12
C GLY A 234 -11.67 -7.81 -10.34
N LEU A 235 -10.61 -8.41 -10.88
CA LEU A 235 -9.31 -8.53 -10.23
C LEU A 235 -8.25 -7.74 -10.98
N ASP A 236 -7.54 -6.87 -10.26
CA ASP A 236 -6.33 -6.23 -10.77
C ASP A 236 -5.10 -6.96 -10.24
N LEU A 237 -4.23 -7.37 -11.16
CA LEU A 237 -2.98 -8.04 -10.85
C LEU A 237 -1.82 -7.07 -11.09
N LYS A 238 -0.87 -7.04 -10.16
CA LYS A 238 0.30 -6.17 -10.24
C LYS A 238 1.56 -6.85 -9.71
N THR A 239 2.67 -6.64 -10.41
CA THR A 239 4.02 -7.03 -9.96
C THR A 239 4.93 -5.82 -10.01
N ASP A 240 5.53 -5.44 -8.89
CA ASP A 240 6.45 -4.30 -8.81
C ASP A 240 7.78 -4.70 -8.12
N PRO A 241 8.86 -4.97 -8.89
CA PRO A 241 10.13 -5.37 -8.31
C PRO A 241 10.85 -4.24 -7.55
N GLY A 242 10.55 -2.98 -7.85
CA GLY A 242 11.23 -1.83 -7.24
C GLY A 242 10.64 -1.35 -5.91
N VAL A 243 9.46 -1.84 -5.51
CA VAL A 243 8.79 -1.43 -4.26
C VAL A 243 9.68 -1.65 -3.01
N PRO A 244 10.37 -2.80 -2.84
CA PRO A 244 11.27 -2.99 -1.71
C PRO A 244 12.40 -1.97 -1.65
N ILE A 245 12.97 -1.61 -2.81
CA ILE A 245 14.07 -0.62 -2.91
C ILE A 245 13.55 0.77 -2.53
N VAL A 246 12.36 1.14 -3.02
CA VAL A 246 11.71 2.41 -2.68
C VAL A 246 11.48 2.51 -1.17
N TYR A 247 10.93 1.47 -0.54
CA TYR A 247 10.71 1.47 0.91
C TYR A 247 12.01 1.51 1.72
N ALA A 248 13.04 0.77 1.29
CA ALA A 248 14.36 0.85 1.92
C ALA A 248 14.94 2.27 1.82
N GLY A 249 14.80 2.91 0.66
CA GLY A 249 15.19 4.30 0.44
C GLY A 249 14.45 5.28 1.33
N PHE A 250 13.12 5.14 1.48
CA PHE A 250 12.35 5.95 2.42
C PHE A 250 12.76 5.75 3.88
N GLY A 251 13.00 4.49 4.29
CA GLY A 251 13.51 4.20 5.64
C GLY A 251 14.87 4.84 5.91
N ALA A 252 15.80 4.73 4.95
CA ALA A 252 17.10 5.39 5.02
C ALA A 252 16.97 6.91 5.04
N LEU A 253 16.06 7.49 4.26
CA LEU A 253 15.79 8.92 4.23
C LEU A 253 15.30 9.43 5.59
N MET A 254 14.34 8.73 6.21
CA MET A 254 13.83 9.08 7.54
C MET A 254 14.95 9.04 8.57
N LEU A 255 15.71 7.95 8.63
CA LEU A 255 16.80 7.77 9.59
C LEU A 255 17.89 8.84 9.42
N THR A 256 18.38 9.04 8.20
CA THR A 256 19.46 10.01 7.92
C THR A 256 19.01 11.46 8.14
N THR A 257 17.74 11.76 7.90
CA THR A 257 17.16 13.08 8.22
C THR A 257 17.16 13.31 9.73
N CYS A 258 16.76 12.34 10.55
CA CYS A 258 16.85 12.43 12.01
C CYS A 258 18.29 12.66 12.48
N ILE A 259 19.25 11.91 11.95
CA ILE A 259 20.68 12.06 12.30
C ILE A 259 21.21 13.44 11.85
N SER A 260 20.71 13.99 10.74
CA SER A 260 21.12 15.31 10.24
C SER A 260 20.76 16.48 11.19
N TYR A 261 19.90 16.27 12.18
CA TYR A 261 19.63 17.26 13.22
C TYR A 261 20.73 17.33 14.28
N LEU A 262 21.59 16.31 14.38
CA LEU A 262 22.71 16.33 15.31
C LEU A 262 23.71 17.42 14.91
N SER A 263 24.06 18.28 15.86
CA SER A 263 25.06 19.32 15.68
C SER A 263 26.45 18.70 15.63
N HIS A 264 27.24 19.13 14.65
CA HIS A 264 28.67 18.89 14.59
C HIS A 264 29.41 20.13 15.09
N SER A 265 30.13 19.96 16.19
CA SER A 265 30.82 21.02 16.89
C SER A 265 32.32 20.73 16.95
N GLN A 266 33.12 21.78 16.80
CA GLN A 266 34.57 21.75 16.76
C GLN A 266 35.11 22.81 17.72
N ILE A 267 36.17 22.46 18.44
CA ILE A 267 36.89 23.33 19.37
C ILE A 267 38.36 23.26 19.02
N TRP A 268 39.02 24.40 18.99
CA TRP A 268 40.46 24.53 18.84
C TRP A 268 40.99 25.31 20.03
N ALA A 269 42.14 24.91 20.56
CA ALA A 269 42.89 25.72 21.52
C ALA A 269 44.36 25.77 21.14
N LEU A 270 44.99 26.91 21.34
CA LEU A 270 46.43 27.11 21.14
C LEU A 270 46.99 27.81 22.37
N GLN A 271 48.00 27.21 22.98
CA GLN A 271 48.77 27.82 24.06
C GLN A 271 49.95 28.59 23.48
N ASP A 272 50.03 29.88 23.80
CA ASP A 272 51.17 30.75 23.50
C ASP A 272 51.68 31.38 24.80
N GLY A 273 52.76 30.82 25.34
CA GLY A 273 53.29 31.17 26.67
C GLY A 273 52.28 30.88 27.79
N SER A 274 51.90 31.94 28.52
CA SER A 274 50.88 31.91 29.58
C SER A 274 49.46 32.12 29.06
N THR A 275 49.27 32.41 27.77
CA THR A 275 47.97 32.70 27.18
C THR A 275 47.44 31.46 26.46
N VAL A 276 46.16 31.14 26.64
CA VAL A 276 45.47 30.10 25.86
C VAL A 276 44.38 30.76 25.03
N VAL A 277 44.49 30.64 23.71
CA VAL A 277 43.46 31.12 22.77
C VAL A 277 42.55 29.96 22.42
N VAL A 278 41.26 30.08 22.71
CA VAL A 278 40.25 29.05 22.41
C VAL A 278 39.27 29.58 21.36
N GLY A 279 39.04 28.79 20.32
CA GLY A 279 38.07 29.05 19.27
C GLY A 279 37.12 27.86 19.09
N GLY A 280 35.92 28.11 18.59
CA GLY A 280 34.96 27.05 18.34
C GLY A 280 34.04 27.34 17.16
N LYS A 281 33.55 26.27 16.53
CA LYS A 281 32.59 26.34 15.43
C LYS A 281 31.58 25.21 15.57
N THR A 282 30.33 25.52 15.30
CA THR A 282 29.27 24.51 15.18
C THR A 282 28.46 24.76 13.91
N ASN A 283 28.00 23.69 13.27
CA ASN A 283 27.15 23.80 12.08
C ASN A 283 25.70 24.18 12.42
N ARG A 284 25.24 23.84 13.64
CA ARG A 284 23.87 24.01 14.17
C ARG A 284 23.93 24.34 15.67
N ALA A 285 22.78 24.64 16.28
CA ALA A 285 22.65 24.90 17.73
C ALA A 285 23.68 25.89 18.30
N LYS A 286 23.88 27.04 17.63
CA LYS A 286 24.91 28.04 18.01
C LYS A 286 24.79 28.54 19.44
N LEU A 287 23.56 28.73 19.92
CA LEU A 287 23.29 29.23 21.27
C LEU A 287 23.69 28.22 22.35
N GLU A 288 23.27 26.96 22.18
CA GLU A 288 23.62 25.86 23.10
C GLU A 288 25.13 25.62 23.10
N PHE A 289 25.77 25.65 21.92
CA PHE A 289 27.22 25.51 21.81
C PHE A 289 27.99 26.64 22.53
N SER A 290 27.49 27.87 22.47
CA SER A 290 28.09 29.00 23.22
C SER A 290 28.04 28.74 24.74
N GLY A 291 26.89 28.29 25.24
CA GLY A 291 26.74 27.91 26.64
C GLY A 291 27.60 26.70 27.04
N GLU A 292 27.70 25.69 26.18
CA GLU A 292 28.57 24.53 26.38
C GLU A 292 30.04 24.96 26.43
N MET A 293 30.48 25.84 25.52
CA MET A 293 31.84 26.39 25.48
C MET A 293 32.18 27.13 26.78
N ASN A 294 31.34 28.06 27.23
CA ASN A 294 31.57 28.80 28.47
C ASN A 294 31.71 27.86 29.66
N ARG A 295 30.81 26.86 29.78
CA ARG A 295 30.87 25.86 30.84
C ARG A 295 32.14 25.00 30.79
N LEU A 296 32.72 24.79 29.62
CA LEU A 296 34.00 24.09 29.48
C LEU A 296 35.16 24.98 29.90
N LEU A 297 35.13 26.26 29.54
CA LEU A 297 36.14 27.24 29.93
C LEU A 297 36.15 27.50 31.44
N ASP A 298 34.98 27.59 32.08
CA ASP A 298 34.85 27.77 33.54
C ASP A 298 35.48 26.63 34.35
N LYS A 299 35.73 25.48 33.73
CA LYS A 299 36.39 24.32 34.36
C LYS A 299 37.90 24.34 34.20
N VAL A 300 38.45 25.21 33.35
CA VAL A 300 39.90 25.33 33.16
C VAL A 300 40.45 26.06 34.38
N PRO A 301 41.37 25.45 35.16
CA PRO A 301 41.92 26.10 36.33
C PRO A 301 42.71 27.35 35.93
N GLU A 302 42.45 28.47 36.61
CA GLU A 302 43.26 29.67 36.47
C GLU A 302 44.67 29.40 37.01
N LEU A 303 45.69 29.77 36.22
CA LEU A 303 47.06 29.82 36.71
C LEU A 303 47.18 31.00 37.65
N ILE A 304 46.97 30.77 38.95
CA ILE A 304 47.29 31.77 39.98
C ILE A 304 48.81 31.90 40.00
N SER A 305 49.33 33.02 39.50
CA SER A 305 50.72 33.39 39.74
C SER A 305 50.90 33.58 41.24
N THR A 306 51.58 32.66 41.92
CA THR A 306 52.02 32.83 43.30
C THR A 306 53.00 34.01 43.32
N ASN A 307 52.52 35.23 43.57
CA ASN A 307 53.42 36.34 43.82
C ASN A 307 54.08 36.11 45.19
N GLU A 308 55.37 35.82 45.13
CA GLU A 308 56.30 35.75 46.24
C GLU A 308 56.36 37.07 47.03
N ASN A 309 56.46 36.93 48.36
CA ASN A 309 57.09 37.83 49.32
C ASN A 309 56.39 39.15 49.70
N THR A 310 55.40 39.06 50.60
CA THR A 310 55.25 40.05 51.68
C THR A 310 56.43 39.92 52.63
N VAL A 311 57.42 40.81 52.51
CA VAL A 311 58.50 40.99 53.50
C VAL A 311 57.88 41.56 54.77
N ASP A 312 57.74 40.71 55.79
CA ASP A 312 57.47 41.10 57.16
C ASP A 312 58.81 41.39 57.85
N SER A 313 59.23 42.66 57.93
CA SER A 313 60.36 43.07 58.78
C SER A 313 59.86 43.86 59.98
N LYS A 314 59.44 43.11 61.01
CA LYS A 314 59.38 43.63 62.37
C LYS A 314 60.79 43.86 62.93
N GLN A 315 61.03 45.11 63.30
CA GLN A 315 61.80 45.60 64.46
C GLN A 315 62.76 44.65 65.19
N SER A 316 64.02 45.08 65.33
CA SER A 316 64.73 45.18 66.63
C SER A 316 66.13 45.79 66.44
N ALA A 317 66.40 46.93 67.09
CA ALA A 317 67.49 47.11 68.06
C ALA A 317 67.73 48.61 68.37
N THR A 318 67.52 48.94 69.65
CA THR A 318 68.21 49.97 70.50
C THR A 318 68.48 51.36 69.96
#